data_AF-A0A3D2S5H4-F1
#
_entry.id   AF-A0A3D2S5H4-F1
#
_cell.length_a   1.000
_cell.length_b   1.000
_cell.length_c   1.000
_cell.angle_alpha   90.00
_cell.angle_beta   90.00
_cell.angle_gamma   90.00
#
_symmetry.space_group_name_H-M   'P 1'
#
loop_
_entity.id
_entity.type
_entity.pdbx_description
1 polymer ?
#
loop_
_entity_poly.entity_id
_entity_poly.type
_entity_poly.pdbx_seq_one_letter_code
_entity_poly.pdbx_strand_id
1 'polypeptide(L)'
;HTENNTLSFTPATLNLSRLSNAVSKLHGDVSNEMWAHINDRCPIISITNAQNKHFWADHELEQANQQDDDHDLVTLKKEMKAELFEIVANQTGKIFRPDVLTI
;
A
#
# COMPACT_ATOMS: atom_id res chain seq x y z
N HIS A 1 -11.32 -28.59 -7.40
CA HIS A 1 -10.23 -29.56 -7.65
C HIS A 1 -9.80 -30.10 -6.29
N THR A 2 -9.97 -31.39 -6.03
CA THR A 2 -9.52 -32.03 -4.78
C THR A 2 -8.37 -32.97 -5.13
N GLU A 3 -7.20 -32.73 -4.56
CA GLU A 3 -6.04 -33.62 -4.70
C GLU A 3 -5.79 -34.28 -3.35
N ASN A 4 -5.70 -35.61 -3.31
CA ASN A 4 -5.46 -36.39 -2.09
C ASN A 4 -6.39 -36.01 -0.93
N ASN A 5 -7.69 -35.83 -1.21
CA ASN A 5 -8.71 -35.43 -0.23
C ASN A 5 -8.50 -34.02 0.39
N THR A 6 -7.63 -33.21 -0.22
CA THR A 6 -7.39 -31.80 0.15
C THR A 6 -8.03 -30.88 -0.88
N LEU A 7 -8.79 -29.90 -0.41
CA LEU A 7 -9.36 -28.84 -1.24
C LEU A 7 -8.46 -27.61 -1.17
N SER A 8 -7.95 -27.16 -2.32
CA SER A 8 -7.30 -25.86 -2.42
C SER A 8 -8.33 -24.78 -2.76
N PHE A 9 -8.46 -23.77 -1.91
CA PHE A 9 -9.47 -22.72 -2.09
C PHE A 9 -9.15 -21.81 -3.28
N THR A 10 -7.89 -21.54 -3.59
CA THR A 10 -7.53 -20.61 -4.67
C THR A 10 -7.87 -21.16 -6.07
N PRO A 11 -7.49 -22.39 -6.46
CA PRO A 11 -7.96 -22.98 -7.72
C PRO A 11 -9.49 -23.15 -7.76
N ALA A 12 -10.10 -23.49 -6.62
CA ALA A 12 -11.56 -23.60 -6.55
C ALA A 12 -12.25 -22.26 -6.82
N THR A 13 -11.78 -21.16 -6.21
CA THR A 13 -12.36 -19.83 -6.41
C THR A 13 -12.03 -19.27 -7.79
N LEU A 14 -10.85 -19.57 -8.35
CA LEU A 14 -10.50 -19.20 -9.72
C LEU A 14 -11.45 -19.81 -10.75
N ASN A 15 -11.91 -21.05 -10.54
CA ASN A 15 -12.86 -21.70 -11.45
C ASN A 15 -14.32 -21.26 -11.22
N LEU A 16 -14.69 -20.91 -9.98
CA LEU A 16 -16.06 -20.55 -9.63
C LEU A 16 -16.38 -19.06 -9.83
N SER A 17 -15.37 -18.21 -9.82
CA SER A 17 -15.55 -16.76 -9.96
C SER A 17 -15.71 -16.35 -11.42
N ARG A 18 -16.43 -15.26 -11.69
CA ARG A 18 -16.48 -14.66 -13.03
C ARG A 18 -15.19 -13.92 -13.38
N LEU A 19 -14.52 -13.35 -12.38
CA LEU A 19 -13.36 -12.48 -12.52
C LEU A 19 -12.61 -12.45 -11.18
N SER A 20 -11.28 -12.44 -11.25
CA SER A 20 -10.40 -12.24 -10.08
C SER A 20 -9.52 -11.00 -10.29
N ASN A 21 -9.01 -10.41 -9.20
CA ASN A 21 -8.14 -9.23 -9.27
C ASN A 21 -6.86 -9.38 -8.46
N ALA A 22 -5.75 -9.00 -9.08
CA ALA A 22 -4.48 -8.73 -8.44
C ALA A 22 -4.40 -7.25 -8.03
N VAL A 23 -3.68 -6.97 -6.95
CA VAL A 23 -3.59 -5.63 -6.33
C VAL A 23 -2.52 -4.69 -6.94
N SER A 24 -1.84 -5.11 -8.00
CA SER A 24 -0.91 -4.29 -8.79
C SER A 24 -0.71 -4.91 -10.17
N LYS A 25 -0.16 -4.15 -11.12
CA LYS A 25 0.13 -4.65 -12.47
C LYS A 25 1.06 -5.88 -12.46
N LEU A 26 2.21 -5.75 -11.79
CA LEU A 26 3.17 -6.85 -11.68
C LEU A 26 2.57 -8.06 -10.96
N HIS A 27 1.76 -7.84 -9.92
CA HIS A 27 1.05 -8.93 -9.25
C HIS A 27 0.07 -9.62 -10.20
N GLY A 28 -0.59 -8.88 -11.10
CA GLY A 28 -1.43 -9.46 -12.14
C GLY A 28 -0.65 -10.32 -13.12
N ASP A 29 0.50 -9.84 -13.58
CA ASP A 29 1.37 -10.58 -14.51
C ASP A 29 1.85 -11.89 -13.85
N VAL A 30 2.42 -11.81 -12.64
CA VAL A 30 2.90 -12.97 -11.87
C VAL A 30 1.76 -13.94 -11.53
N SER A 31 0.57 -13.44 -11.17
CA SER A 31 -0.57 -14.30 -10.83
C SER A 31 -1.07 -15.07 -12.05
N ASN A 32 -1.07 -14.43 -13.23
CA ASN A 32 -1.49 -15.09 -14.46
C ASN A 32 -0.51 -16.20 -14.88
N GLU A 33 0.79 -15.99 -14.67
CA GLU A 33 1.81 -17.02 -14.88
C GLU A 33 1.68 -18.16 -13.86
N MET A 34 1.61 -17.81 -12.57
CA MET A 34 1.52 -18.78 -11.46
C MET A 34 0.34 -19.74 -11.63
N TRP A 35 -0.82 -19.23 -12.03
CA TRP A 35 -2.04 -20.03 -12.18
C TRP A 35 -2.33 -20.48 -13.62
N ALA A 36 -1.38 -20.34 -14.55
CA ALA A 36 -1.57 -20.73 -15.95
C ALA A 36 -1.92 -22.22 -16.14
N HIS A 37 -1.56 -23.06 -15.18
CA HIS A 37 -1.83 -24.50 -15.19
C HIS A 37 -3.25 -24.89 -14.75
N ILE A 38 -4.05 -23.95 -14.23
CA ILE A 38 -5.44 -24.21 -13.84
C ILE A 38 -6.36 -24.04 -15.04
N ASN A 39 -6.93 -25.14 -15.52
CA ASN A 39 -7.90 -25.15 -16.61
C ASN A 39 -9.20 -24.43 -16.20
N ASP A 40 -9.79 -23.72 -17.16
CA ASP A 40 -11.04 -22.96 -17.01
C ASP A 40 -11.05 -21.93 -15.87
N ARG A 41 -9.87 -21.44 -15.46
CA ARG A 41 -9.79 -20.34 -14.51
C ARG A 41 -10.38 -19.06 -15.10
N CYS A 42 -11.00 -18.26 -14.25
CA CYS A 42 -11.43 -16.93 -14.62
C CYS A 42 -10.23 -16.01 -14.95
N PRO A 43 -10.46 -14.93 -15.71
CA PRO A 43 -9.44 -13.92 -15.94
C PRO A 43 -8.98 -13.30 -14.63
N ILE A 44 -7.68 -13.00 -14.53
CA ILE A 44 -7.10 -12.24 -13.42
C ILE A 44 -6.70 -10.87 -13.97
N ILE A 45 -7.40 -9.82 -13.54
CA ILE A 45 -7.10 -8.43 -13.91
C ILE A 45 -6.28 -7.73 -12.84
N SER A 46 -5.67 -6.59 -13.17
CA SER A 46 -4.95 -5.76 -12.20
C SER A 46 -5.79 -4.58 -11.77
N ILE A 47 -6.08 -4.49 -10.47
CA ILE A 47 -6.67 -3.31 -9.82
C ILE A 47 -5.63 -2.82 -8.81
N THR A 48 -4.85 -1.81 -9.19
CA THR A 48 -3.80 -1.27 -8.33
C THR A 48 -4.42 -0.66 -7.07
N ASN A 49 -3.92 -1.06 -5.90
CA ASN A 49 -4.35 -0.48 -4.64
C ASN A 49 -4.18 1.04 -4.62
N ALA A 50 -5.11 1.72 -3.96
CA ALA A 50 -5.08 3.16 -3.76
C ALA A 50 -5.43 3.49 -2.29
N GLN A 51 -5.11 4.71 -1.86
CA GLN A 51 -5.44 5.22 -0.54
C GLN A 51 -6.47 6.36 -0.66
N ASN A 52 -7.28 6.55 0.38
CA ASN A 52 -8.21 7.67 0.45
C ASN A 52 -7.47 8.97 0.78
N LYS A 53 -7.40 9.90 -0.18
CA LYS A 53 -6.71 11.18 -0.01
C LYS A 53 -7.29 12.04 1.12
N HIS A 54 -8.62 12.08 1.26
CA HIS A 54 -9.27 12.90 2.28
C HIS A 54 -8.90 12.49 3.71
N PHE A 55 -8.67 11.19 3.92
CA PHE A 55 -8.29 10.66 5.23
C PHE A 55 -6.78 10.68 5.47
N TRP A 56 -5.97 10.37 4.45
CA TRP A 56 -4.53 10.13 4.62
C TRP A 56 -3.63 11.31 4.29
N ALA A 57 -4.11 12.30 3.52
CA ALA A 57 -3.30 13.45 3.16
C ALA A 57 -3.41 14.54 4.23
N ASP A 58 -2.27 15.15 4.54
CA ASP A 58 -2.24 16.39 5.31
C ASP A 58 -2.62 17.57 4.41
N HIS A 59 -3.57 18.38 4.86
CA HIS A 59 -4.15 19.44 4.04
C HIS A 59 -3.19 20.62 3.84
N GLU A 60 -2.36 20.95 4.84
CA GLU A 60 -1.42 22.06 4.76
C GLU A 60 -0.24 21.70 3.85
N LEU A 61 0.29 20.47 3.97
CA LEU A 61 1.30 19.96 3.04
C LEU A 61 0.79 19.90 1.60
N GLU A 62 -0.46 19.49 1.41
CA GLU A 62 -1.05 19.45 0.08
C GLU A 62 -1.19 20.86 -0.52
N GLN A 63 -1.59 21.85 0.28
CA GLN A 63 -1.67 23.25 -0.18
C GLN A 63 -0.31 23.81 -0.56
N ALA A 64 0.71 23.62 0.28
CA ALA A 64 2.07 24.05 -0.02
C ALA A 64 2.60 23.39 -1.31
N ASN A 65 2.34 22.09 -1.49
CA ASN A 65 2.71 21.37 -2.72
C ASN A 65 1.96 21.89 -3.96
N GLN A 66 0.68 22.24 -3.85
CA GLN A 66 -0.09 22.81 -4.97
C GLN A 66 0.38 24.21 -5.36
N GLN A 67 1.01 24.93 -4.44
CA GLN A 67 1.54 26.28 -4.64
C GLN A 67 3.02 26.29 -5.07
N ASP A 68 3.66 25.11 -5.22
CA ASP A 68 5.12 24.99 -5.43
C ASP A 68 5.92 25.73 -4.34
N ASP A 69 5.42 25.76 -3.09
CA ASP A 69 6.10 26.40 -1.96
C ASP A 69 7.00 25.40 -1.20
N ASP A 70 8.21 25.24 -1.72
CA ASP A 70 9.24 24.37 -1.11
C ASP A 70 9.63 24.81 0.31
N HIS A 71 9.55 26.11 0.62
CA HIS A 71 9.91 26.61 1.94
C HIS A 71 8.90 26.14 2.98
N ASP A 72 7.61 26.25 2.66
CA ASP A 72 6.52 25.83 3.53
C ASP A 72 6.47 24.31 3.66
N LEU A 73 6.72 23.56 2.58
CA LEU A 73 6.87 22.10 2.65
C LEU A 73 7.95 21.67 3.64
N VAL A 74 9.12 22.32 3.61
CA VAL A 74 10.22 22.03 4.53
C VAL A 74 9.86 22.41 5.96
N THR A 75 9.15 23.52 6.16
CA THR A 75 8.74 24.00 7.48
C THR A 75 7.72 23.05 8.12
N LEU A 76 6.61 22.77 7.43
CA LEU A 76 5.57 21.83 7.88
C LEU A 76 6.16 20.45 8.17
N LYS A 77 7.06 19.95 7.31
CA LYS A 77 7.72 18.66 7.52
C LYS A 77 8.53 18.62 8.82
N LYS A 78 9.21 19.72 9.20
CA LYS A 78 9.98 19.80 10.45
C LYS A 78 9.07 19.82 11.67
N GLU A 79 7.94 20.51 11.60
CA GLU A 79 6.94 20.58 12.67
C GLU A 79 6.33 19.21 12.94
N MET A 80 5.78 18.55 11.91
CA MET A 80 5.23 17.19 12.02
C MET A 80 6.26 16.17 12.53
N LYS A 81 7.53 16.36 12.15
CA LYS A 81 8.63 15.50 12.63
C LYS A 81 8.92 15.71 14.11
N ALA A 82 8.84 16.94 14.61
CA ALA A 82 9.03 17.24 16.03
C ALA A 82 7.94 16.56 16.87
N GLU A 83 6.67 16.65 16.44
CA GLU A 83 5.54 15.97 17.10
C GLU A 83 5.71 14.44 17.10
N LEU A 84 6.09 13.86 15.95
CA LEU A 84 6.38 12.43 15.86
C LEU A 84 7.48 12.01 16.86
N PHE A 85 8.53 12.81 17.00
CA PHE A 85 9.63 12.50 17.90
C PHE A 85 9.26 12.62 19.37
N GLU A 86 8.39 13.56 19.71
CA GLU A 86 7.81 13.62 21.06
C GLU A 86 7.01 12.35 21.37
N ILE A 87 6.17 11.90 20.43
CA ILE A 87 5.41 10.64 20.58
C ILE A 87 6.37 9.45 20.78
N VAL A 88 7.42 9.33 19.98
CA VAL A 88 8.38 8.23 20.11
C VAL A 88 9.14 8.31 21.44
N ALA A 89 9.56 9.50 21.88
CA ALA A 89 10.20 9.69 23.16
C ALA A 89 9.28 9.27 24.31
N ASN A 90 8.01 9.67 24.25
CA ASN A 90 7.00 9.33 25.25
C ASN A 90 6.70 7.82 25.30
N GLN A 91 6.63 7.16 24.15
CA GLN A 91 6.28 5.73 24.07
C GLN A 91 7.46 4.79 24.30
N THR A 92 8.68 5.23 24.02
CA THR A 92 9.85 4.33 23.94
C THR A 92 11.07 4.80 24.72
N GLY A 93 11.07 6.04 25.24
CA GLY A 93 12.23 6.66 25.90
C GLY A 93 13.37 7.05 24.94
N LYS A 94 13.18 6.93 23.62
CA LYS A 94 14.21 7.26 22.62
C LYS A 94 14.10 8.71 22.18
N ILE A 95 15.19 9.45 22.31
CA ILE A 95 15.30 10.84 21.86
C ILE A 95 16.01 10.85 20.51
N PHE A 96 15.36 11.40 19.48
CA PHE A 96 15.91 11.50 18.14
C PHE A 96 16.36 12.91 17.78
N ARG A 97 17.38 12.98 16.93
CA ARG A 97 17.95 14.24 16.43
C ARG A 97 17.07 14.80 15.30
N PRO A 98 16.58 16.06 15.37
CA PRO A 98 15.61 16.61 14.42
C PRO A 98 16.20 17.00 13.05
N ASP A 99 17.49 17.30 12.96
CA ASP A 99 18.18 17.82 11.77
C ASP A 99 18.79 16.74 10.85
N VAL A 100 18.40 15.48 11.00
CA VAL A 100 18.83 14.37 10.12
C VAL A 100 17.70 13.79 9.29
N LEU A 101 18.00 13.02 8.25
CA LEU A 101 16.98 12.27 7.53
C LEU A 101 16.28 11.26 8.46
N THR A 102 14.94 11.24 8.42
CA THR A 102 14.11 10.21 9.09
C THR A 102 13.64 9.21 8.03
N ILE A 103 13.87 7.92 8.28
CA ILE A 103 13.45 6.78 7.44
C ILE A 103 12.48 5.92 8.26
#